data_AF-L9Y4B2-F1
#
_entry.id   AF-L9Y4B2-F1
#
_cell.length_a   1.000
_cell.length_b   1.000
_cell.length_c   1.000
_cell.angle_alpha   90.00
_cell.angle_beta   90.00
_cell.angle_gamma   90.00
#
_symmetry.space_group_name_H-M   'P 1'
#
loop_
_entity.id
_entity.type
_entity.pdbx_description
1 polymer ?
#
loop_
_entity_poly.entity_id
_entity_poly.type
_entity_poly.pdbx_seq_one_letter_code
_entity_poly.pdbx_strand_id
1 'polypeptide(L)' 'MAEDDRRALLTDDEKAILHGEKDVSDSYYYVVVSRVRSKIQKLTNEDLGALEEHDSLADELRDGICGENE' A
#
# COMPACT_ATOMS: atom_id res chain seq x y z
N MET A 1 -7.99 2.41 -23.82
CA MET A 1 -6.95 2.76 -22.83
C MET A 1 -7.00 1.63 -21.84
N ALA A 2 -5.96 0.78 -21.76
CA ALA A 2 -5.91 -0.16 -20.65
C ALA A 2 -5.75 0.72 -19.41
N GLU A 3 -6.79 0.77 -18.57
CA GLU A 3 -6.63 1.31 -17.22
C GLU A 3 -5.41 0.60 -16.62
N ASP A 4 -4.55 1.35 -15.93
CA ASP A 4 -3.31 0.82 -15.40
C ASP A 4 -3.64 -0.22 -14.31
N ASP A 5 -3.84 -1.47 -14.72
CA ASP A 5 -4.28 -2.62 -13.91
C ASP A 5 -3.18 -3.10 -12.94
N ARG A 6 -2.11 -2.31 -12.79
CA ARG A 6 -0.98 -2.64 -11.93
C ARG A 6 -1.37 -2.34 -10.50
N ARG A 7 -1.60 -3.41 -9.74
CA ARG A 7 -1.90 -3.34 -8.33
C ARG A 7 -0.75 -2.69 -7.54
N ALA A 8 -1.07 -1.65 -6.77
CA ALA A 8 -0.20 -1.05 -5.76
C ALA A 8 -0.08 -1.95 -4.51
N LEU A 9 0.13 -1.35 -3.33
CA LEU A 9 0.27 -2.10 -2.06
C LEU A 9 -0.99 -2.89 -1.69
N LEU A 10 -2.16 -2.26 -1.81
CA LEU A 10 -3.45 -2.80 -1.42
C LEU A 10 -4.19 -3.41 -2.61
N THR A 11 -4.89 -4.52 -2.39
CA THR A 11 -5.88 -5.02 -3.35
C THR A 11 -7.16 -4.18 -3.28
N ASP A 12 -8.00 -4.27 -4.31
CA ASP A 12 -9.31 -3.59 -4.29
C ASP A 12 -10.19 -4.08 -3.14
N ASP A 13 -10.14 -5.38 -2.83
CA ASP A 13 -10.89 -5.94 -1.70
C ASP A 13 -10.37 -5.43 -0.36
N GLU A 14 -9.05 -5.32 -0.20
CA GLU A 14 -8.45 -4.75 1.02
C GLU A 14 -8.80 -3.27 1.18
N LYS A 15 -8.80 -2.49 0.10
CA LYS A 15 -9.25 -1.08 0.11
C LYS A 15 -10.72 -0.98 0.55
N ALA A 16 -11.61 -1.75 -0.07
CA ALA A 16 -13.03 -1.74 0.25
C ALA A 16 -13.30 -2.12 1.72
N ILE A 17 -12.57 -3.11 2.25
CA ILE A 17 -12.68 -3.51 3.66
C ILE A 17 -12.18 -2.38 4.60
N LEU A 18 -11.05 -1.75 4.29
CA LEU A 18 -10.51 -0.66 5.11
C LEU A 18 -11.36 0.61 5.06
N HIS A 19 -12.05 0.87 3.94
CA HIS A 19 -13.01 1.96 3.81
C HIS A 19 -14.38 1.65 4.43
N GLY A 20 -14.61 0.42 4.91
CA GLY A 20 -15.90 0.00 5.44
C GLY A 20 -16.99 -0.17 4.36
N GLU A 21 -16.59 -0.23 3.09
CA GLU A 21 -17.49 -0.47 1.95
C GLU A 21 -17.93 -1.94 1.86
N LYS A 22 -17.26 -2.83 2.60
CA LYS A 22 -17.57 -4.25 2.69
C LYS A 22 -17.79 -4.66 4.15
N ASP A 23 -18.99 -5.17 4.45
CA ASP A 23 -19.32 -5.71 5.76
C ASP A 23 -18.65 -7.08 5.96
N VAL A 24 -17.77 -7.15 6.95
CA VAL A 24 -17.01 -8.36 7.28
C VAL A 24 -16.97 -8.54 8.79
N SER A 25 -16.72 -9.76 9.26
CA SER A 25 -16.55 -10.01 10.68
C SER A 25 -15.31 -9.32 11.24
N ASP A 26 -15.36 -8.91 12.51
CA ASP A 26 -14.23 -8.29 13.21
C ASP A 26 -12.95 -9.13 13.13
N SER A 27 -13.10 -10.46 13.22
CA SER A 27 -12.00 -11.40 13.09
C SER A 27 -11.34 -11.34 11.70
N TYR A 28 -12.15 -11.25 10.64
CA TYR A 28 -11.63 -11.12 9.28
C TYR A 28 -11.01 -9.74 9.03
N TYR A 29 -11.65 -8.67 9.52
CA TYR A 29 -11.09 -7.33 9.48
C TYR A 29 -9.71 -7.27 10.14
N TYR A 30 -9.57 -7.87 11.33
CA TYR A 30 -8.29 -7.96 12.03
C TYR A 30 -7.21 -8.68 11.20
N VAL A 31 -7.56 -9.77 10.52
CA VAL A 31 -6.65 -10.49 9.62
C VAL A 31 -6.21 -9.59 8.45
N VAL A 32 -7.13 -8.84 7.86
CA VAL A 32 -6.82 -7.89 6.77
C VAL A 32 -5.87 -6.81 7.24
N VAL A 33 -6.14 -6.17 8.38
CA VAL A 33 -5.24 -5.16 8.98
C VAL A 33 -3.86 -5.75 9.26
N SER A 34 -3.79 -6.96 9.80
CA SER A 34 -2.51 -7.64 10.07
C SER A 34 -1.72 -7.88 8.78
N ARG A 35 -2.39 -8.35 7.72
CA ARG A 35 -1.78 -8.54 6.39
C ARG A 35 -1.25 -7.23 5.83
N VAL A 36 -2.03 -6.15 5.90
CA VAL A 36 -1.63 -4.83 5.42
C VAL A 36 -0.41 -4.32 6.20
N ARG A 37 -0.37 -4.51 7.53
CA ARG A 37 0.83 -4.19 8.34
C ARG A 37 2.06 -4.94 7.87
N SER A 38 1.95 -6.25 7.58
CA SER A 38 3.07 -7.02 7.04
C SER A 38 3.52 -6.50 5.67
N LYS A 39 2.59 -6.10 4.80
CA LYS A 39 2.92 -5.51 3.50
C LYS A 39 3.69 -4.20 3.65
N ILE A 40 3.26 -3.33 4.56
CA ILE A 40 3.97 -2.08 4.87
C ILE A 40 5.39 -2.37 5.34
N GLN A 41 5.57 -3.31 6.26
CA GLN A 41 6.91 -3.68 6.76
C GLN A 41 7.83 -4.20 5.64
N LYS A 42 7.30 -5.00 4.71
CA LYS A 42 8.09 -5.48 3.56
C LYS A 42 8.48 -4.34 2.62
N LEU A 43 7.53 -3.46 2.31
CA LEU A 43 7.80 -2.27 1.50
C LEU A 43 8.93 -1.43 2.13
N THR A 44 8.87 -1.19 3.44
CA THR A 44 9.87 -0.35 4.13
C THR A 44 11.22 -1.04 4.33
N ASN A 45 11.24 -2.35 4.57
CA ASN A 45 12.47 -3.06 4.93
C ASN A 45 13.20 -3.69 3.74
N GLU A 46 12.46 -4.04 2.68
CA GLU A 46 13.00 -4.78 1.53
C GLU A 46 12.95 -3.91 0.27
N ASP A 47 11.75 -3.50 -0.15
CA ASP A 47 11.55 -2.81 -1.43
C ASP A 47 12.16 -1.40 -1.42
N LEU A 48 12.10 -0.69 -0.29
CA LEU A 48 12.66 0.66 -0.17
C LEU A 48 14.15 0.69 -0.52
N GLY A 49 14.92 -0.31 -0.08
CA GLY A 49 16.34 -0.40 -0.44
C GLY A 49 16.54 -0.52 -1.95
N ALA A 50 15.72 -1.31 -2.65
CA ALA A 50 15.80 -1.41 -4.10
C ALA A 50 15.39 -0.09 -4.80
N LEU A 51 14.45 0.67 -4.23
CA LEU A 51 14.06 1.98 -4.75
C LEU A 51 15.14 3.04 -4.51
N GLU A 52 15.86 2.97 -3.38
CA GLU A 52 16.97 3.87 -3.03
C GLU A 52 18.21 3.67 -3.91
N GLU A 53 18.43 2.46 -4.41
CA GLU A 53 19.51 2.17 -5.37
C GLU A 53 19.23 2.74 -6.78
N HIS A 54 17.98 3.15 -7.08
CA HIS A 54 17.63 3.81 -8.33
C HIS A 54 17.71 5.34 -8.17
N ASP A 55 18.08 6.04 -9.24
CA ASP A 55 18.36 7.48 -9.26
C ASP A 55 17.22 8.42 -8.76
N SER A 56 15.97 7.95 -8.66
CA SER A 56 14.81 8.83 -8.36
C SER A 56 13.62 8.14 -7.70
N LEU A 57 13.48 6.82 -7.80
CA LEU A 57 12.23 6.13 -7.43
C LEU A 57 11.90 6.23 -5.93
N ALA A 58 12.90 6.21 -5.05
CA ALA A 58 12.66 6.43 -3.62
C ALA A 58 12.19 7.85 -3.33
N ASP A 59 12.72 8.85 -4.03
CA ASP A 59 12.32 10.24 -3.85
C ASP A 59 10.92 10.48 -4.42
N GLU A 60 10.58 9.91 -5.58
CA GLU A 60 9.23 9.94 -6.13
C GLU A 60 8.20 9.31 -5.17
N LEU A 61 8.54 8.17 -4.55
CA LEU A 61 7.69 7.55 -3.54
C LEU A 61 7.50 8.45 -2.32
N ARG A 62 8.58 9.07 -1.82
CA ARG A 62 8.53 9.97 -0.66
C ARG A 62 7.71 11.22 -0.98
N ASP A 63 7.89 11.80 -2.15
CA ASP A 63 7.17 13.00 -2.60
C ASP A 63 5.67 12.71 -2.73
N GLY A 64 5.32 11.54 -3.29
CA GLY A 64 3.92 11.10 -3.36
C GLY A 64 3.26 10.86 -2.00
N ILE A 65 4.01 10.42 -0.98
CA ILE A 65 3.45 10.17 0.37
C ILE A 65 3.45 11.43 1.24
N CYS A 66 4.53 12.22 1.19
CA CYS A 66 4.75 13.37 2.05
C CYS A 66 4.24 14.68 1.45
N GLY A 67 4.20 14.81 0.13
CA GLY A 67 3.81 16.03 -0.60
C GLY A 67 2.30 16.28 -0.72
N GLU A 68 1.45 15.34 -0.30
CA GLU A 68 -0.01 15.49 -0.35
C GLU A 68 -0.64 16.14 0.92
N ASN A 69 0.16 16.74 1.81
CA ASN A 69 -0.30 17.31 3.09
C ASN A 69 0.11 18.79 3.32
N GLU A 70 -0.07 19.64 2.31
CA GLU A 70 0.00 21.12 2.45
C GLU A 70 -1.35 21.80 2.17
#